data_AF-A0A7C0ZDT3-F1
#
_entry.id   AF-A0A7C0ZDT3-F1
#
_cell.length_a   1.000
_cell.length_b   1.000
_cell.length_c   1.000
_cell.angle_alpha   90.00
_cell.angle_beta   90.00
_cell.angle_gamma   90.00
#
_symmetry.space_group_name_H-M   'P 1'
#
loop_
_entity.id
_entity.type
_entity.pdbx_description
1 polymer ?
#
loop_
_entity_poly.entity_id
_entity_poly.type
_entity_poly.pdbx_seq_one_letter_code
_entity_poly.pdbx_strand_id
1 'polypeptide(L)' 'MEAGRHPDTFEKKKKESITYVEHPVFGRGRVLRVEDGDKLVISFPSGVKKIKKSFFENF' A
#
# COMPACT_ATOMS: atom_id res chain seq x y z
N MET A 1 -6.17 -41.11 23.67
CA MET A 1 -5.88 -39.67 23.76
C MET A 1 -4.60 -39.43 22.98
N GLU A 2 -4.64 -38.90 21.75
CA GLU A 2 -3.45 -38.28 21.13
C GLU A 2 -3.80 -37.44 19.89
N ALA A 3 -3.28 -36.20 19.91
CA ALA A 3 -3.02 -35.29 18.81
C ALA A 3 -4.14 -35.03 17.77
N GLY A 4 -5.17 -34.32 18.20
CA GLY A 4 -5.95 -33.47 17.29
C GLY A 4 -5.03 -32.42 16.66
N ARG A 5 -4.72 -32.62 15.38
CA ARG A 5 -3.96 -31.72 14.51
C ARG A 5 -4.58 -30.33 14.59
N HIS A 6 -3.93 -29.41 15.31
CA HIS A 6 -4.25 -27.98 15.26
C HIS A 6 -4.10 -27.55 13.80
N PRO A 7 -5.14 -27.06 13.11
CA PRO A 7 -4.89 -26.31 11.90
C PRO A 7 -4.28 -25.00 12.37
N ASP A 8 -2.96 -24.90 12.24
CA ASP A 8 -2.24 -23.64 12.21
C ASP A 8 -3.00 -22.70 11.27
N THR A 9 -3.88 -21.90 11.86
CA THR A 9 -4.48 -20.74 11.23
C THR A 9 -3.34 -19.74 11.17
N PHE A 10 -2.40 -20.01 10.25
CA PHE A 10 -1.36 -19.09 9.85
C PHE A 10 -2.12 -17.98 9.15
N GLU A 11 -2.69 -17.09 9.96
CA GLU A 11 -3.26 -15.84 9.54
C GLU A 11 -2.27 -15.26 8.55
N LYS A 12 -2.66 -15.29 7.28
CA LYS A 12 -1.97 -14.58 6.22
C LYS A 12 -2.02 -13.12 6.64
N LYS A 13 -1.05 -12.69 7.46
CA LYS A 13 -0.66 -11.31 7.63
C LYS A 13 -0.49 -10.81 6.20
N LYS A 14 -1.53 -10.13 5.70
CA LYS A 14 -1.50 -9.45 4.41
C LYS A 14 -0.18 -8.71 4.43
N LYS A 15 0.77 -9.13 3.57
CA LYS A 15 1.95 -8.34 3.27
C LYS A 15 1.39 -7.05 2.71
N GLU A 16 1.14 -6.08 3.57
CA GLU A 16 0.81 -4.74 3.18
C GLU A 16 2.09 -4.25 2.51
N SER A 17 2.15 -4.39 1.19
CA SER A 17 3.28 -3.92 0.40
C SER A 17 3.31 -2.41 0.56
N ILE A 18 4.18 -1.94 1.46
CA ILE A 18 4.33 -0.51 1.73
C ILE A 18 5.04 0.09 0.52
N THR A 19 4.27 0.71 -0.37
CA THR A 19 4.82 1.39 -1.54
C THR A 19 5.03 2.87 -1.24
N TYR A 20 6.20 3.38 -1.63
CA TYR A 20 6.51 4.81 -1.58
C TYR A 20 6.65 5.35 -2.99
N VAL A 21 6.29 6.61 -3.17
CA VAL A 21 6.45 7.35 -4.42
C VAL A 21 7.13 8.68 -4.14
N GLU A 22 7.79 9.25 -5.13
CA GLU A 22 8.36 10.58 -5.07
C GLU A 22 7.60 11.51 -6.01
N HIS A 23 7.20 12.67 -5.50
CA HIS A 23 6.51 13.70 -6.27
C HIS A 23 7.35 14.97 -6.28
N PRO A 24 7.58 15.61 -7.45
CA PRO A 24 8.49 16.74 -7.57
C PRO A 24 8.12 17.95 -6.69
N VAL A 25 6.82 18.13 -6.40
CA VAL A 25 6.32 19.24 -5.55
C VAL A 25 6.16 18.85 -4.08
N PHE A 26 5.80 17.59 -3.78
CA PHE A 26 5.40 17.17 -2.42
C PHE A 26 6.47 16.31 -1.73
N GLY A 27 7.55 15.98 -2.43
CA GLY A 27 8.61 15.09 -1.98
C GLY A 27 8.16 13.63 -1.93
N ARG A 28 8.72 12.87 -1.00
CA ARG A 28 8.44 11.44 -0.82
C ARG A 28 7.13 11.23 -0.06
N GLY A 29 6.24 10.40 -0.61
CA GLY A 29 4.96 10.04 -0.02
C GLY A 29 4.75 8.53 0.09
N ARG A 30 3.96 8.10 1.08
CA ARG A 30 3.56 6.69 1.26
C ARG A 30 2.22 6.45 0.58
N VAL A 31 2.15 5.49 -0.33
CA VAL A 31 0.88 5.02 -0.91
C VAL A 31 0.10 4.30 0.19
N LEU A 32 -1.07 4.83 0.52
CA LEU A 32 -1.98 4.25 1.50
C LEU A 32 -2.85 3.18 0.86
N ARG A 33 -3.39 3.48 -0.33
CA ARG A 33 -4.23 2.56 -1.10
C ARG A 33 -4.35 3.00 -2.56
N VAL A 34 -4.80 2.06 -3.40
CA VAL A 34 -5.23 2.31 -4.77
C VAL A 34 -6.75 2.45 -4.79
N GLU A 35 -7.25 3.57 -5.29
CA GLU A 35 -8.67 3.78 -5.62
C GLU A 35 -8.89 3.50 -7.11
N ASP A 36 -9.96 2.74 -7.43
CA ASP A 36 -10.44 2.46 -8.78
C ASP A 36 -9.40 1.81 -9.73
N GLY A 37 -8.29 1.30 -9.20
CA GLY A 37 -7.19 0.75 -9.98
C GLY A 37 -6.27 1.78 -10.65
N ASP A 38 -6.72 3.02 -10.84
CA ASP A 38 -5.99 4.10 -11.53
C ASP A 38 -5.44 5.18 -10.59
N LYS A 39 -6.04 5.40 -9.43
CA LYS A 39 -5.66 6.51 -8.52
C LYS A 39 -4.92 5.98 -7.30
N LEU A 40 -3.84 6.63 -6.93
CA LEU A 40 -3.11 6.39 -5.68
C LEU A 40 -3.52 7.43 -4.65
N VAL A 41 -3.91 6.97 -3.47
CA VAL A 41 -4.06 7.80 -2.28
C VAL A 41 -2.72 7.78 -1.56
N ILE A 42 -2.03 8.91 -1.54
CA ILE A 42 -0.66 9.03 -1.04
C ILE A 42 -0.63 10.02 0.12
N SER A 43 -0.03 9.62 1.23
CA SER A 43 0.27 10.49 2.36
C SER A 43 1.64 11.13 2.15
N PHE A 44 1.67 12.44 1.93
CA PHE A 44 2.89 13.25 1.92
C PHE A 44 3.04 14.02 3.24
N PRO A 45 4.24 14.53 3.57
CA PRO A 45 4.42 15.42 4.72
C PRO A 45 3.51 16.66 4.69
N SER A 46 3.19 17.13 3.48
CA SER A 46 2.26 18.25 3.24
C SER A 46 0.77 17.87 3.34
N GLY A 47 0.45 16.59 3.55
CA GLY A 47 -0.93 16.07 3.62
C GLY A 47 -1.23 14.96 2.62
N VAL A 48 -2.45 14.43 2.67
CA VAL A 48 -2.90 13.35 1.79
C VAL A 48 -3.33 13.89 0.42
N LYS A 49 -2.81 13.30 -0.66
CA LYS A 49 -3.14 13.65 -2.04
C LYS A 49 -3.62 12.42 -2.81
N LYS A 50 -4.51 12.65 -3.78
CA LYS A 50 -4.96 11.64 -4.74
C LYS A 50 -4.32 11.95 -6.09
N ILE A 51 -3.50 11.04 -6.60
CA ILE A 51 -2.71 11.24 -7.82
C ILE A 51 -2.89 10.01 -8.71
N LYS A 52 -3.05 10.20 -10.02
CA LYS A 52 -3.15 9.08 -10.95
C LYS A 52 -1.85 8.29 -10.97
N LYS A 53 -1.93 6.96 -11.06
CA LYS A 53 -0.79 6.07 -11.23
C LYS A 53 0.08 6.49 -12.41
N SER A 54 -0.56 6.87 -13.52
CA SER A 54 0.14 7.32 -14.75
C SER A 54 1.04 8.53 -14.56
N PHE A 55 0.93 9.28 -13.46
CA PHE A 55 1.89 10.34 -13.12
C PHE A 55 3.24 9.78 -12.69
N PHE A 56 3.24 8.63 -12.02
CA PHE A 56 4.44 7.93 -11.63
C PHE A 56 4.71 6.91 -12.73
N GLU A 57 5.60 7.24 -13.67
CA GLU A 57 5.92 6.42 -14.87
C GLU A 57 6.38 4.97 -14.58
N ASN A 58 6.41 4.54 -13.32
CA ASN A 58 7.02 3.30 -12.83
C ASN A 58 6.07 2.45 -11.95
N PHE A 59 4.75 2.59 -12.08
CA PHE A 59 3.75 1.84 -11.28
C PHE A 59 3.01 0.75 -12.06
#